data_AF-A0AAY5LCR9-F1
#
_entry.id   AF-A0AAY5LCR9-F1
#
_cell.length_a   1.000
_cell.length_b   1.000
_cell.length_c   1.000
_cell.angle_alpha   90.00
_cell.angle_beta   90.00
_cell.angle_gamma   90.00
#
_symmetry.space_group_name_H-M   'P 1'
#
loop_
_entity.id
_entity.type
_entity.pdbx_description
1 polymer ?
#
loop_
_entity_poly.entity_id
_entity_poly.type
_entity_poly.pdbx_seq_one_letter_code
_entity_poly.pdbx_strand_id
1 'polypeptide(L)'
;MVTDMDNIALIYKVLSAHNGSFELGELRANIGRVEDDLKCVLGNPEMFTSTVYKGKQMIVAKTKMRLCQAKGCNDCSNLHVCKFFLYGTCPSNERQGCFLSHELTSEHNRRVLGEHHLEELDRRELCTLLLQNDDRLLPPVSSSSSSSS
;
A
#
# COMPACT_ATOMS: atom_id res chain seq x y z
N MET A 1 24.12 -8.39 -1.75
CA MET A 1 22.68 -8.51 -2.05
C MET A 1 21.88 -7.58 -1.13
N VAL A 2 22.23 -6.29 -1.13
CA VAL A 2 21.55 -5.24 -0.33
C VAL A 2 20.68 -4.35 -1.23
N THR A 3 20.80 -4.49 -2.55
CA THR A 3 20.28 -3.55 -3.54
C THR A 3 18.77 -3.69 -3.79
N ASP A 4 18.19 -4.88 -3.65
CA ASP A 4 16.82 -5.13 -4.11
C ASP A 4 15.75 -4.57 -3.15
N MET A 5 15.99 -4.64 -1.83
CA MET A 5 15.01 -4.25 -0.81
C MET A 5 14.82 -2.73 -0.73
N ASP A 6 15.91 -1.96 -0.76
CA ASP A 6 15.84 -0.49 -0.77
C ASP A 6 15.14 0.02 -2.05
N ASN A 7 15.33 -0.65 -3.18
CA ASN A 7 14.69 -0.28 -4.44
C ASN A 7 13.17 -0.44 -4.36
N ILE A 8 12.69 -1.53 -3.75
CA ILE A 8 11.26 -1.80 -3.60
C ILE A 8 10.58 -0.70 -2.77
N ALA A 9 11.15 -0.35 -1.61
CA ALA A 9 10.60 0.67 -0.73
C ALA A 9 10.50 2.03 -1.45
N LEU A 10 11.55 2.40 -2.19
CA LEU A 10 11.59 3.64 -2.96
C LEU A 10 10.48 3.70 -4.03
N ILE A 11 10.25 2.59 -4.74
CA ILE A 11 9.19 2.50 -5.75
C ILE A 11 7.82 2.65 -5.08
N TYR A 12 7.57 1.95 -3.97
CA TYR A 12 6.31 2.10 -3.23
C TYR A 12 6.10 3.53 -2.75
N LYS A 13 7.15 4.22 -2.31
CA LYS A 13 7.09 5.62 -1.89
C LYS A 13 6.58 6.51 -3.03
N VAL A 14 7.21 6.44 -4.20
CA VAL A 14 6.80 7.24 -5.38
C VAL A 14 5.38 6.88 -5.83
N LEU A 15 5.06 5.59 -5.93
CA LEU A 15 3.73 5.13 -6.35
C LEU A 15 2.64 5.60 -5.38
N SER A 16 2.85 5.43 -4.08
CA SER A 16 1.84 5.77 -3.07
C SER A 16 1.65 7.28 -2.94
N ALA A 17 2.70 8.08 -3.20
CA ALA A 17 2.59 9.53 -3.34
C ALA A 17 1.69 9.94 -4.53
N HIS A 18 1.65 9.15 -5.59
CA HIS A 18 0.85 9.37 -6.80
C HIS A 18 -0.38 8.43 -6.90
N ASN A 19 -1.22 8.41 -5.85
CA ASN A 19 -2.48 7.64 -5.85
C ASN A 19 -2.31 6.11 -6.03
N GLY A 20 -1.11 5.57 -5.79
CA GLY A 20 -0.83 4.13 -5.88
C GLY A 20 -0.37 3.65 -7.26
N SER A 21 -0.33 4.55 -8.26
CA SER A 21 0.07 4.22 -9.64
C SER A 21 0.87 5.35 -10.28
N PHE A 22 1.91 5.02 -11.04
CA PHE A 22 2.75 6.04 -11.68
C PHE A 22 3.27 5.59 -13.05
N GLU A 23 3.56 6.53 -13.94
CA GLU A 23 4.08 6.21 -15.27
C GLU A 23 5.50 5.65 -15.16
N LEU A 24 5.83 4.58 -15.90
CA LEU A 24 7.17 3.98 -15.84
C LEU A 24 8.27 4.98 -16.25
N GLY A 25 8.02 5.80 -17.26
CA GLY A 25 8.97 6.80 -17.75
C GLY A 25 9.31 7.82 -16.67
N GLU A 26 8.28 8.41 -16.06
CA GLU A 26 8.40 9.38 -14.96
C GLU A 26 8.95 8.75 -13.67
N LEU A 27 8.54 7.51 -13.35
CA LEU A 27 9.02 6.77 -12.18
C LEU A 27 10.54 6.66 -12.23
N ARG A 28 11.08 6.27 -13.38
CA ARG A 28 12.52 6.15 -13.60
C ARG A 28 13.25 7.49 -13.43
N ALA A 29 12.66 8.59 -13.90
CA ALA A 29 13.23 9.93 -13.72
C ALA A 29 13.23 10.37 -12.24
N ASN A 30 12.20 9.99 -11.47
CA ASN A 30 12.10 10.32 -10.04
C ASN A 30 13.14 9.58 -9.19
N ILE A 31 13.33 8.28 -9.43
CA ILE A 31 14.26 7.45 -8.65
C ILE A 31 15.70 7.46 -9.16
N GLY A 32 15.94 7.91 -10.41
CA GLY A 32 17.28 8.03 -10.99
C GLY A 32 18.06 6.72 -11.13
N ARG A 33 17.36 5.57 -11.24
CA ARG A 33 17.95 4.22 -11.30
C ARG A 33 18.18 3.73 -12.73
N VAL A 34 19.06 2.73 -12.86
CA VAL A 34 19.31 2.01 -14.13
C VAL A 34 18.06 1.24 -14.53
N GLU A 35 17.79 1.20 -15.84
CA GLU A 35 16.60 0.52 -16.39
C GLU A 35 16.53 -0.95 -16.00
N ASP A 36 17.67 -1.66 -16.00
CA ASP A 36 17.74 -3.09 -15.69
C ASP A 36 17.34 -3.40 -14.23
N ASP A 37 17.81 -2.60 -13.26
CA ASP A 37 17.44 -2.76 -11.85
C ASP A 37 15.93 -2.60 -11.65
N LEU A 38 15.37 -1.54 -12.23
CA LEU A 38 13.95 -1.25 -12.11
C LEU A 38 13.10 -2.35 -12.76
N LYS A 39 13.48 -2.78 -13.97
CA LYS A 39 12.75 -3.84 -14.69
C LYS A 39 12.81 -5.18 -13.98
N CYS A 40 13.91 -5.49 -13.30
CA CYS A 40 14.02 -6.70 -12.48
C CYS A 40 13.00 -6.68 -11.34
N VAL A 41 12.94 -5.59 -10.57
CA VAL A 41 11.99 -5.43 -9.45
C VAL A 41 10.54 -5.41 -9.95
N LEU A 42 10.26 -4.61 -10.97
CA LEU A 42 8.94 -4.49 -11.59
C LEU A 42 8.49 -5.76 -12.33
N GLY A 43 9.41 -6.69 -12.59
CA GLY A 43 9.11 -8.00 -13.15
C GLY A 43 8.30 -8.90 -12.21
N ASN A 44 8.15 -8.53 -10.93
CA ASN A 44 7.41 -9.30 -9.92
C ASN A 44 5.93 -8.89 -9.88
N PRO A 45 5.00 -9.66 -10.49
CA PRO A 45 3.57 -9.33 -10.51
C PRO A 45 2.92 -9.36 -9.12
N GLU A 46 3.55 -10.02 -8.15
CA GLU A 46 3.07 -10.06 -6.76
C GLU A 46 3.24 -8.70 -6.04
N MET A 47 4.22 -7.91 -6.48
CA MET A 47 4.58 -6.63 -5.86
C MET A 47 4.17 -5.44 -6.72
N PHE A 48 4.40 -5.53 -8.02
CA PHE A 48 4.10 -4.46 -8.97
C PHE A 48 3.50 -5.06 -10.24
N THR A 49 2.48 -4.40 -10.77
CA THR A 49 1.92 -4.80 -12.07
C THR A 49 2.04 -3.66 -13.07
N SER A 50 2.45 -3.98 -14.29
CA SER A 50 2.51 -3.05 -15.39
C SER A 50 1.22 -3.13 -16.21
N THR A 51 0.55 -2.00 -16.39
CA THR A 51 -0.63 -1.87 -17.25
C THR A 51 -0.44 -0.76 -18.27
N VAL A 52 -1.21 -0.78 -19.36
CA VAL A 52 -1.15 0.25 -20.39
C VAL A 52 -2.41 1.11 -20.30
N TYR A 53 -2.24 2.38 -19.96
CA TYR A 53 -3.34 3.36 -19.90
C TYR A 53 -3.12 4.45 -20.93
N LYS A 54 -4.07 4.64 -21.85
CA LYS A 54 -3.97 5.62 -22.95
C LYS A 54 -2.64 5.54 -23.73
N GLY A 55 -2.13 4.33 -23.95
CA GLY A 55 -0.87 4.08 -24.66
C GLY A 55 0.40 4.31 -23.83
N LYS A 56 0.30 4.59 -22.53
CA LYS A 56 1.43 4.78 -21.62
C LYS A 56 1.54 3.62 -20.63
N GLN A 57 2.76 3.20 -20.34
CA GLN A 57 3.02 2.14 -19.36
C GLN A 57 2.92 2.72 -17.94
N MET A 58 1.93 2.25 -17.19
CA MET A 58 1.66 2.60 -15.82
C MET A 58 2.03 1.44 -14.91
N ILE A 59 2.73 1.74 -13.82
CA ILE A 59 3.07 0.78 -12.78
C ILE A 59 2.09 0.96 -11.63
N VAL A 60 1.53 -0.14 -11.13
CA VAL A 60 0.58 -0.16 -10.02
C VAL A 60 1.16 -0.98 -8.87
N ALA A 61 1.13 -0.40 -7.67
CA ALA A 61 1.63 -1.04 -6.46
C ALA A 61 0.66 -2.12 -5.93
N LYS A 62 1.16 -3.35 -5.80
CA LYS A 62 0.43 -4.51 -5.23
C LYS A 62 1.02 -4.88 -3.90
N THR A 63 0.20 -5.36 -2.96
CA THR A 63 0.71 -5.90 -1.70
C THR A 63 -0.21 -6.97 -1.15
N LYS A 64 0.36 -7.94 -0.42
CA LYS A 64 -0.36 -8.93 0.37
C LYS A 64 -0.78 -8.40 1.76
N MET A 65 -0.19 -7.28 2.19
CA MET A 65 -0.47 -6.66 3.48
C MET A 65 -1.91 -6.12 3.55
N ARG A 66 -2.62 -6.39 4.65
CA ARG A 66 -4.01 -6.01 4.87
C ARG A 66 -4.21 -5.47 6.29
N LEU A 67 -5.39 -4.90 6.55
CA LEU A 67 -5.77 -4.48 7.90
C LEU A 67 -6.36 -5.62 8.70
N CYS A 68 -5.92 -5.76 9.95
CA CYS A 68 -6.49 -6.72 10.87
C CYS A 68 -7.88 -6.25 11.33
N GLN A 69 -8.86 -7.15 11.26
CA GLN A 69 -10.23 -6.87 11.71
C GLN A 69 -10.59 -7.62 12.99
N ALA A 70 -9.69 -8.49 13.48
CA ALA A 70 -9.89 -9.23 14.70
C ALA A 70 -9.72 -8.30 15.92
N LYS A 71 -10.67 -8.37 16.85
CA LYS A 71 -10.64 -7.60 18.09
C LYS A 71 -9.74 -8.34 19.10
N GLY A 72 -8.65 -7.70 19.54
CA GLY A 72 -7.68 -8.32 20.45
C GLY A 72 -6.78 -9.36 19.77
N CYS A 73 -6.32 -9.07 18.55
CA CYS A 73 -5.31 -9.89 17.90
C CYS A 73 -3.92 -9.57 18.47
N ASN A 74 -3.13 -10.61 18.76
CA ASN A 74 -1.79 -10.46 19.35
C ASN A 74 -0.67 -10.89 18.38
N ASP A 75 -0.90 -11.88 17.51
CA ASP A 75 0.10 -12.41 16.58
C ASP A 75 -0.52 -12.64 15.19
N CYS A 76 -0.44 -11.64 14.30
CA CYS A 76 -0.82 -11.80 12.90
C CYS A 76 0.05 -10.96 11.95
N SER A 77 0.04 -11.27 10.65
CA SER A 77 0.84 -10.52 9.66
C SER A 77 0.11 -9.29 9.09
N ASN A 78 -0.86 -8.73 9.82
CA ASN A 78 -1.68 -7.59 9.37
C ASN A 78 -1.51 -6.39 10.29
N LEU A 79 -1.76 -5.19 9.75
CA LEU A 79 -1.65 -3.95 10.51
C LEU A 79 -2.78 -3.82 11.54
N HIS A 80 -2.40 -3.56 12.78
CA HIS A 80 -3.30 -3.30 13.90
C HIS A 80 -3.57 -1.80 14.00
N VAL A 81 -4.23 -1.23 13.00
CA VAL A 81 -4.59 0.19 13.00
C VAL A 81 -6.04 0.42 12.59
N CYS A 82 -6.63 1.50 13.08
CA CYS A 82 -7.99 1.88 12.71
C CYS A 82 -8.08 2.28 11.23
N LYS A 83 -9.00 1.65 10.48
CA LYS A 83 -9.28 2.04 9.08
C LYS A 83 -9.70 3.51 8.95
N PHE A 84 -10.51 4.02 9.88
CA PHE A 84 -10.96 5.40 9.85
C PHE A 84 -9.84 6.39 10.20
N PHE A 85 -8.87 5.96 11.01
CA PHE A 85 -7.66 6.75 11.28
C PHE A 85 -6.80 6.89 10.03
N LEU A 86 -6.65 5.82 9.24
CA LEU A 86 -5.96 5.88 7.95
C LEU A 86 -6.61 6.92 7.03
N TYR A 87 -7.94 6.90 6.92
CA TYR A 87 -8.69 7.91 6.16
C TYR A 87 -8.61 9.33 6.76
N GLY A 88 -8.29 9.46 8.05
CA GLY A 88 -8.39 10.73 8.76
C GLY A 88 -9.84 11.16 9.03
N THR A 89 -10.78 10.21 9.05
CA THR A 89 -12.22 10.42 9.29
C THR A 89 -12.70 9.75 10.58
N CYS A 90 -11.77 9.26 11.42
CA CYS A 90 -12.12 8.59 12.67
C CYS A 90 -12.86 9.55 13.62
N PRO A 91 -14.09 9.23 14.07
CA PRO A 91 -14.82 10.07 15.00
C PRO A 91 -14.15 10.08 16.38
N SER A 92 -13.65 8.91 16.81
CA SER A 92 -12.87 8.77 18.03
C SER A 92 -11.43 9.21 17.76
N ASN A 93 -11.11 10.47 18.08
CA ASN A 93 -9.72 10.92 18.12
C ASN A 93 -8.98 10.34 19.35
N GLU A 94 -7.68 10.60 19.48
CA GLU A 94 -6.82 10.13 20.60
C GLU A 94 -7.44 10.36 21.99
N ARG A 95 -8.36 11.33 22.15
CA ARG A 95 -9.02 11.64 23.42
C ARG A 95 -10.28 10.83 23.72
N GLN A 96 -10.95 10.27 22.70
CA GLN A 96 -12.23 9.58 22.87
C GLN A 96 -12.10 8.05 22.98
N GLY A 97 -10.88 7.51 22.90
CA GLY A 97 -10.61 6.08 23.03
C GLY A 97 -11.18 5.27 21.87
N CYS A 98 -10.43 5.17 20.78
CA CYS A 98 -10.81 4.31 19.66
C CYS A 98 -10.62 2.83 20.03
N PHE A 99 -11.50 1.94 19.56
CA PHE A 99 -11.36 0.49 19.79
C PHE A 99 -10.12 -0.13 19.13
N LEU A 100 -9.57 0.55 18.13
CA LEU A 100 -8.39 0.13 17.37
C LEU A 100 -7.25 1.11 17.63
N SER A 101 -6.01 0.62 17.60
CA SER A 101 -4.82 1.46 17.80
C SER A 101 -4.65 2.46 16.64
N HIS A 102 -4.15 3.65 16.96
CA HIS A 102 -3.80 4.69 15.98
C HIS A 102 -2.27 4.83 15.82
N GLU A 103 -1.52 3.84 16.30
CA GLU A 103 -0.06 3.87 16.31
C GLU A 103 0.52 3.06 15.16
N LEU A 104 1.01 3.72 14.11
CA LEU A 104 1.67 3.05 12.98
C LEU A 104 3.09 2.60 13.31
N THR A 105 3.77 3.32 14.21
CA THR A 105 5.15 3.03 14.65
C THR A 105 5.23 2.01 15.79
N SER A 106 4.14 1.28 16.03
CA SER A 106 4.10 0.27 17.10
C SER A 106 5.08 -0.87 16.79
N GLU A 107 5.50 -1.61 17.83
CA GLU A 107 6.43 -2.73 17.69
C GLU A 107 5.95 -3.74 16.63
N HIS A 108 4.67 -4.14 16.71
CA HIS A 108 4.03 -5.04 15.75
C HIS A 108 3.98 -4.47 14.33
N ASN A 109 3.49 -3.23 14.19
CA ASN A 109 3.29 -2.61 12.88
C ASN A 109 4.62 -2.37 12.16
N ARG A 110 5.68 -1.94 12.88
CA ARG A 110 7.03 -1.80 12.30
C ARG A 110 7.53 -3.12 11.72
N ARG A 111 7.34 -4.23 12.45
CA ARG A 111 7.69 -5.57 11.97
C ARG A 111 6.92 -5.93 10.70
N VAL A 112 5.59 -5.78 10.71
CA VAL A 112 4.74 -6.08 9.53
C VAL A 112 5.13 -5.22 8.33
N LEU A 113 5.38 -3.92 8.53
CA LEU A 113 5.78 -3.02 7.46
C LEU A 113 7.13 -3.39 6.85
N GLY A 114 8.11 -3.76 7.67
CA GLY A 114 9.44 -4.18 7.20
C GLY A 114 9.39 -5.46 6.36
N GLU A 115 8.58 -6.45 6.75
CA GLU A 115 8.37 -7.69 5.98
C GLU A 115 7.79 -7.43 4.58
N HIS A 116 7.11 -6.29 4.40
CA HIS A 116 6.50 -5.89 3.13
C HIS A 116 7.21 -4.72 2.43
N HIS A 117 8.32 -4.21 2.98
CA HIS A 117 9.05 -3.02 2.48
C HIS A 117 8.21 -1.74 2.43
N LEU A 118 7.35 -1.55 3.43
CA LEU A 118 6.41 -0.42 3.53
C LEU A 118 6.71 0.48 4.74
N GLU A 119 7.85 0.29 5.40
CA GLU A 119 8.28 1.06 6.56
C GLU A 119 8.51 2.54 6.26
N GLU A 120 8.88 2.86 5.02
CA GLU A 120 9.06 4.23 4.55
C GLU A 120 7.74 4.95 4.26
N LEU A 121 6.61 4.24 4.21
CA LEU A 121 5.32 4.82 3.87
C LEU A 121 4.63 5.45 5.08
N ASP A 122 4.09 6.64 4.87
CA ASP A 122 3.31 7.36 5.85
C ASP A 122 1.85 6.88 5.89
N ARG A 123 1.11 7.30 6.93
CA ARG A 123 -0.32 7.02 7.11
C ARG A 123 -1.15 7.19 5.83
N ARG A 124 -0.94 8.31 5.12
CA ARG A 124 -1.68 8.61 3.87
C ARG A 124 -1.32 7.64 2.75
N GLU A 125 -0.04 7.33 2.61
CA GLU A 125 0.47 6.46 1.55
C GLU A 125 -0.01 5.01 1.77
N LEU A 126 0.12 4.51 3.00
CA LEU A 126 -0.41 3.20 3.40
C LEU A 126 -1.91 3.10 3.13
N CYS A 127 -2.67 4.15 3.43
CA CYS A 127 -4.10 4.19 3.18
C CYS A 127 -4.42 4.01 1.69
N THR A 128 -3.76 4.78 0.82
CA THR A 128 -3.89 4.66 -0.64
C THR A 128 -3.53 3.25 -1.12
N LEU A 129 -2.40 2.72 -0.66
CA LEU A 129 -1.92 1.39 -1.03
C LEU A 129 -2.89 0.29 -0.62
N LEU A 130 -3.43 0.37 0.59
CA LEU A 130 -4.41 -0.57 1.11
C LEU A 130 -5.73 -0.47 0.34
N LEU A 131 -6.24 0.73 0.06
CA LEU A 131 -7.49 0.94 -0.67
C LEU A 131 -7.50 0.27 -2.05
N GLN A 132 -6.42 0.41 -2.82
CA GLN A 132 -6.33 -0.22 -4.14
C GLN A 132 -6.09 -1.74 -4.11
N ASN A 133 -5.72 -2.29 -2.94
CA ASN A 133 -5.45 -3.72 -2.78
C ASN A 133 -6.51 -4.45 -1.96
N ASP A 134 -7.33 -3.74 -1.18
CA ASP A 134 -8.33 -4.27 -0.27
C ASP A 134 -9.70 -3.65 -0.57
N ASP A 135 -10.48 -4.33 -1.41
CA ASP A 135 -11.83 -3.92 -1.82
C ASP A 135 -12.78 -3.68 -0.62
N ARG A 136 -12.49 -4.31 0.54
CA ARG A 136 -13.30 -4.16 1.75
C ARG A 136 -13.18 -2.76 2.37
N LEU A 137 -12.13 -2.02 1.98
CA LEU A 137 -11.88 -0.64 2.36
C LEU A 137 -12.53 0.36 1.39
N LEU A 138 -12.90 -0.07 0.20
CA LEU A 138 -13.60 0.78 -0.74
C LEU A 138 -15.03 1.02 -0.26
N PRO A 139 -15.59 2.23 -0.49
CA PRO A 139 -17.00 2.46 -0.23
C PRO A 139 -17.84 1.51 -1.09
N PRO A 140 -19.09 1.20 -0.70
CA PRO A 140 -19.99 0.41 -1.53
C PRO A 140 -20.23 1.19 -2.83
N VAL A 141 -19.49 0.85 -3.88
CA VAL A 141 -19.86 1.23 -5.23
C VAL A 141 -21.11 0.43 -5.54
N SER A 142 -22.20 1.11 -5.88
CA SER A 142 -23.43 0.44 -6.29
C SER A 142 -23.12 -0.39 -7.54
N SER A 143 -22.84 -1.68 -7.36
CA SER A 143 -22.66 -2.62 -8.45
C SER A 143 -24.01 -2.90 -9.12
N SER A 144 -24.42 -2.00 -10.00
CA SER A 144 -25.15 -2.43 -11.20
C SER A 144 -24.10 -2.86 -12.22
N SER A 145 -23.66 -4.11 -12.15
CA SER A 145 -23.44 -4.89 -13.37
C SER A 145 -23.34 -6.37 -13.07
N SER A 146 -24.11 -7.11 -13.87
CA SER A 146 -24.31 -8.54 -13.91
C SER A 146 -23.10 -9.39 -13.52
N SER A 147 -23.32 -10.24 -12.51
CA SER A 147 -22.73 -11.58 -12.54
C SER A 147 -23.33 -12.30 -13.75
N SER A 148 -22.62 -12.29 -14.87
CA SER A 148 -22.82 -13.32 -15.87
C SER A 148 -22.01 -14.53 -15.39
N SER A 149 -22.70 -15.49 -14.78
CA SER A 149 -22.23 -16.87 -14.72
C SER A 149 -23.41 -17.81 -14.64
#